data_AF-A0A378MCK1-F1
#
_entry.id   AF-A0A378MCK1-F1
#
_cell.length_a   1.000
_cell.length_b   1.000
_cell.length_c   1.000
_cell.angle_alpha   90.00
_cell.angle_beta   90.00
_cell.angle_gamma   90.00
#
_symmetry.space_group_name_H-M   'P 1'
#
loop_
_entity.id
_entity.type
_entity.pdbx_description
1 polymer ?
#
loop_
_entity_poly.entity_id
_entity_poly.type
_entity_poly.pdbx_seq_one_letter_code
_entity_poly.pdbx_strand_id
1 'polypeptide(L)'
;MVNKRLLVLLECAIFAAIGLILSLVPTDIGSSFSISLGMIPIYVIGIRRGFWAAGFTGLLWGLLHFVVGKAYILTPWQAVIEYVIAFVFVAFAGINSSKIRYLIIAKSYKKQSA
;
A
#
# COMPACT_ATOMS: atom_id res chain seq x y z
N MET A 1 -11.26 2.32 -26.17
CA MET A 1 -10.96 1.09 -25.40
C MET A 1 -9.96 1.43 -24.31
N VAL A 2 -10.26 1.16 -23.04
CA VAL A 2 -9.35 1.50 -21.93
C VAL A 2 -8.33 0.38 -21.72
N ASN A 3 -7.04 0.72 -21.72
CA ASN A 3 -5.98 -0.25 -21.47
C ASN A 3 -5.93 -0.63 -19.99
N LYS A 4 -6.36 -1.86 -19.67
CA LYS A 4 -6.42 -2.36 -18.29
C LYS A 4 -5.06 -2.36 -17.58
N ARG A 5 -3.94 -2.59 -18.29
CA ARG A 5 -2.60 -2.60 -17.69
C ARG A 5 -2.20 -1.21 -17.22
N LEU A 6 -2.41 -0.20 -18.07
CA LEU A 6 -2.17 1.20 -17.70
C LEU A 6 -3.04 1.63 -16.54
N LEU A 7 -4.31 1.22 -16.53
CA LEU A 7 -5.22 1.57 -15.44
C LEU A 7 -4.74 0.99 -14.09
N VAL A 8 -4.24 -0.25 -14.07
CA VAL A 8 -3.67 -0.84 -12.84
C VAL A 8 -2.43 -0.07 -12.38
N LEU A 9 -1.52 0.28 -13.29
CA LEU A 9 -0.33 1.06 -12.94
C LEU A 9 -0.68 2.45 -12.38
N LEU A 10 -1.67 3.11 -12.98
CA LEU A 10 -2.18 4.40 -12.51
C LEU A 10 -2.79 4.28 -11.11
N GLU A 11 -3.58 3.24 -10.85
CA GLU A 11 -4.10 3.00 -9.50
C GLU A 11 -2.96 2.80 -8.50
N CYS A 12 -1.96 1.97 -8.80
CA CYS A 12 -0.81 1.81 -7.92
C CYS A 12 -0.10 3.14 -7.64
N ALA A 13 0.13 3.98 -8.65
CA ALA A 13 0.76 5.28 -8.47
C ALA A 13 -0.08 6.22 -7.57
N ILE A 14 -1.39 6.26 -7.78
CA ILE A 14 -2.32 7.09 -6.98
C ILE A 14 -2.35 6.60 -5.54
N PHE A 15 -2.49 5.30 -5.30
CA PHE A 15 -2.53 4.75 -3.94
C PHE A 15 -1.19 4.93 -3.21
N ALA A 16 -0.05 4.85 -3.91
CA ALA A 16 1.26 5.14 -3.33
C ALA A 16 1.37 6.63 -2.94
N ALA A 17 0.89 7.55 -3.77
CA ALA A 17 0.85 8.97 -3.46
C ALA A 17 -0.06 9.29 -2.27
N ILE A 18 -1.24 8.65 -2.18
CA ILE A 18 -2.13 8.80 -1.01
C ILE A 18 -1.44 8.24 0.25
N GLY A 19 -0.78 7.08 0.14
CA GLY A 19 0.01 6.51 1.22
C GLY A 19 1.08 7.47 1.72
N LEU A 20 1.78 8.14 0.81
CA LEU A 20 2.78 9.15 1.14
C LEU A 20 2.17 10.34 1.86
N ILE A 21 1.05 10.89 1.36
CA ILE A 21 0.37 12.02 1.99
C ILE A 21 -0.03 11.67 3.42
N LEU A 22 -0.54 10.45 3.65
CA LEU A 22 -0.88 9.99 5.00
C LEU A 22 0.35 9.79 5.89
N SER A 23 1.50 9.39 5.33
CA SER A 23 2.78 9.35 6.06
C SER A 23 3.29 10.73 6.50
N LEU A 24 2.76 11.82 5.94
CA LEU A 24 3.13 13.17 6.38
C LEU A 24 2.39 13.61 7.65
N VAL A 25 1.29 12.93 8.00
CA VAL A 25 0.56 13.20 9.23
C VAL A 25 1.40 12.71 10.42
N PRO A 26 1.71 13.57 11.41
CA PRO A 26 2.56 13.19 12.53
C PRO A 26 1.81 12.24 13.46
N THR A 27 2.18 10.96 13.41
CA THR A 27 1.63 9.87 14.24
C THR A 27 2.70 9.18 15.07
N ASP A 28 3.87 9.81 15.16
CA ASP A 28 5.04 9.27 15.84
C ASP A 28 4.96 9.54 17.35
N ILE A 29 5.29 8.54 18.16
CA ILE A 29 5.45 8.65 19.62
C ILE A 29 6.92 8.35 19.93
N GLY A 30 7.73 9.40 20.00
CA GLY A 30 9.19 9.26 20.04
C GLY A 30 9.77 8.81 18.70
N SER A 31 10.96 8.20 18.72
CA SER A 31 11.67 7.79 17.50
C SER A 31 11.34 6.37 17.02
N SER A 32 10.77 5.53 17.88
CA SER A 32 10.71 4.07 17.66
C SER A 32 9.29 3.54 17.50
N PHE A 33 8.28 4.34 17.82
CA PHE A 33 6.88 3.96 17.68
C PHE A 33 6.17 4.92 16.74
N SER A 34 5.54 4.36 15.70
CA SER A 34 4.77 5.12 14.73
C SER A 34 3.58 4.31 14.24
N ILE A 35 2.42 4.94 14.14
CA ILE A 35 1.23 4.34 13.53
C ILE A 35 1.24 4.68 12.05
N SER A 36 1.56 3.72 11.19
CA SER A 36 1.64 3.94 9.75
C SER A 36 0.27 4.03 9.08
N LEU A 37 -0.28 5.25 9.00
CA LEU A 37 -1.56 5.52 8.31
C LEU A 37 -1.48 5.24 6.81
N GLY A 38 -0.28 5.33 6.22
CA GLY A 38 -0.05 5.01 4.80
C GLY A 38 -0.41 3.58 4.43
N MET A 39 -0.49 2.64 5.39
CA MET A 39 -0.92 1.26 5.13
C MET A 39 -2.38 1.14 4.71
N ILE A 40 -3.25 2.08 5.11
CA ILE A 40 -4.68 2.07 4.79
C ILE A 40 -4.91 2.00 3.27
N PRO A 41 -4.39 2.94 2.45
CA PRO A 41 -4.50 2.85 0.99
C PRO A 41 -3.84 1.59 0.41
N ILE A 42 -2.76 1.07 1.02
CA ILE A 42 -2.13 -0.16 0.54
C ILE A 42 -3.02 -1.39 0.75
N TYR A 43 -3.73 -1.49 1.87
CA TYR A 43 -4.72 -2.55 2.07
C TYR A 43 -5.86 -2.46 1.05
N VAL A 44 -6.32 -1.25 0.72
CA VAL A 44 -7.36 -1.05 -0.29
C VAL A 44 -6.91 -1.54 -1.66
N ILE A 45 -5.73 -1.13 -2.14
CA ILE A 45 -5.23 -1.58 -3.44
C ILE A 45 -4.89 -3.08 -3.45
N GLY A 46 -4.40 -3.62 -2.32
CA GLY A 46 -4.13 -5.04 -2.17
C GLY A 46 -5.39 -5.89 -2.27
N ILE A 47 -6.48 -5.49 -1.62
CA ILE A 47 -7.78 -6.15 -1.77
C ILE A 47 -8.33 -5.97 -3.19
N ARG A 48 -8.17 -4.78 -3.78
CA ARG A 48 -8.72 -4.44 -5.11
C ARG A 48 -8.02 -5.14 -6.27
N ARG A 49 -6.69 -5.20 -6.26
CA ARG A 49 -5.84 -5.64 -7.40
C ARG A 49 -4.93 -6.81 -7.10
N GLY A 50 -4.76 -7.19 -5.83
CA GLY A 50 -4.03 -8.39 -5.41
C GLY A 50 -2.56 -8.14 -5.07
N PHE A 51 -1.83 -9.26 -4.91
CA PHE A 51 -0.45 -9.30 -4.40
C PHE A 51 0.54 -8.41 -5.15
N TRP A 52 0.63 -8.56 -6.47
CA TRP A 52 1.59 -7.82 -7.29
C TRP A 52 1.35 -6.32 -7.29
N ALA A 53 0.08 -5.91 -7.32
CA ALA A 53 -0.28 -4.49 -7.27
C ALA A 53 0.03 -3.88 -5.89
N ALA A 54 -0.24 -4.60 -4.79
CA ALA A 54 0.16 -4.17 -3.45
C ALA A 54 1.67 -4.01 -3.32
N GLY A 55 2.46 -4.98 -3.81
CA GLY A 55 3.92 -4.93 -3.75
C GLY A 55 4.49 -3.77 -4.55
N PHE A 56 4.00 -3.55 -5.77
CA PHE A 56 4.44 -2.43 -6.60
C PHE A 56 4.05 -1.07 -6.00
N THR A 57 2.83 -0.95 -5.45
CA THR A 57 2.38 0.26 -4.75
C THR A 57 3.25 0.52 -3.51
N GLY A 58 3.53 -0.53 -2.72
CA GLY A 58 4.39 -0.45 -1.55
C GLY A 58 5.79 0.03 -1.92
N LEU A 59 6.41 -0.57 -2.95
CA LEU A 59 7.71 -0.15 -3.45
C LEU A 59 7.73 1.33 -3.87
N LEU A 60 6.73 1.79 -4.63
CA LEU A 60 6.62 3.21 -5.01
C LEU A 60 6.51 4.10 -3.77
N TRP A 61 5.68 3.72 -2.80
CA TRP A 61 5.51 4.46 -1.55
C TRP A 61 6.81 4.51 -0.73
N GLY A 62 7.57 3.42 -0.64
CA GLY A 62 8.88 3.38 0.01
C GLY A 62 9.90 4.27 -0.68
N LEU A 63 9.98 4.22 -2.01
CA LEU A 63 10.85 5.10 -2.81
C LEU A 63 10.50 6.58 -2.65
N LEU A 64 9.21 6.91 -2.54
CA LEU A 64 8.75 8.28 -2.31
C LEU A 64 9.22 8.88 -0.97
N HIS A 65 9.52 8.07 0.05
CA HIS A 65 10.08 8.57 1.31
C HIS A 65 11.49 9.17 1.13
N PHE A 66 12.29 8.62 0.21
CA PHE A 66 13.58 9.22 -0.15
C PHE A 66 13.39 10.56 -0.86
N VAL A 67 12.46 10.63 -1.80
CA VAL A 67 12.21 11.84 -2.61
C VAL A 67 11.75 13.02 -1.75
N VAL A 68 10.90 12.76 -0.75
CA VAL A 68 10.37 13.81 0.14
C VAL A 68 11.29 14.08 1.33
N GLY A 69 12.43 13.38 1.46
CA GLY A 69 13.35 13.56 2.59
C GLY A 69 12.78 13.10 3.93
N LYS A 70 11.80 12.19 3.91
CA LYS A 70 11.18 11.58 5.10
C LYS A 70 11.84 10.25 5.50
N ALA A 71 12.72 9.72 4.66
CA ALA A 71 13.51 8.53 4.99
C ALA A 71 14.59 8.88 6.03
N TYR A 72 14.56 8.19 7.17
CA TYR A 72 15.58 8.28 8.21
C TYR A 72 16.72 7.30 7.88
N ILE A 73 17.82 7.86 7.35
CA ILE A 73 18.94 7.07 6.81
C ILE A 73 20.09 7.11 7.83
N LEU A 74 20.32 5.98 8.50
CA LEU A 74 21.45 5.76 9.41
C LEU A 74 22.63 5.13 8.66
N THR A 75 22.34 4.14 7.80
CA THR A 75 23.32 3.49 6.93
C THR A 75 22.67 3.14 5.59
N PRO A 76 23.47 3.00 4.50
CA PRO A 76 22.93 2.60 3.20
C PRO A 76 22.17 1.26 3.26
N TRP A 77 22.64 0.31 4.04
CA TRP A 77 22.02 -1.02 4.16
C TRP A 77 20.71 -0.98 4.96
N GLN A 78 20.66 -0.22 6.06
CA GLN A 78 19.42 0.00 6.80
C GLN A 78 18.36 0.66 5.92
N ALA A 79 18.74 1.67 5.12
CA ALA A 79 17.80 2.33 4.22
C ALA A 79 17.19 1.36 3.18
N VAL A 80 17.98 0.45 2.63
CA VAL A 80 17.49 -0.60 1.71
C VAL A 80 16.52 -1.54 2.41
N ILE A 81 16.84 -1.98 3.63
CA ILE A 81 15.97 -2.87 4.39
C ILE A 81 14.64 -2.19 4.74
N GLU A 82 14.69 -0.97 5.29
CA GLU A 82 13.53 -0.30 5.85
C GLU A 82 12.63 0.36 4.80
N TYR A 83 13.19 0.89 3.71
CA TYR A 83 12.41 1.65 2.73
C TYR A 83 12.20 0.92 1.40
N VAL A 84 12.92 -0.19 1.14
CA VAL A 84 12.74 -1.00 -0.08
C VAL A 84 12.18 -2.37 0.28
N ILE A 85 12.92 -3.16 1.07
CA ILE A 85 12.53 -4.54 1.38
C ILE A 85 11.22 -4.55 2.18
N ALA A 86 11.14 -3.83 3.30
CA ALA A 86 9.93 -3.81 4.12
C ALA A 86 8.69 -3.38 3.33
N PHE A 87 8.82 -2.37 2.47
CA PHE A 87 7.74 -1.84 1.64
C PHE A 87 7.30 -2.80 0.52
N VAL A 88 8.24 -3.53 -0.10
CA VAL A 88 7.91 -4.59 -1.07
C VAL A 88 7.12 -5.72 -0.40
N PHE A 89 7.48 -6.08 0.84
CA PHE A 89 6.80 -7.13 1.60
C PHE A 89 5.36 -6.77 2.00
N VAL A 90 4.94 -5.52 1.86
CA VAL A 90 3.53 -5.15 1.97
C VAL A 90 2.67 -5.86 0.90
N ALA A 91 3.27 -6.40 -0.17
CA ALA A 91 2.61 -7.28 -1.14
C ALA A 91 1.76 -8.38 -0.48
N PHE A 92 2.20 -8.91 0.65
CA PHE A 92 1.52 -9.97 1.39
C PHE A 92 0.12 -9.58 1.87
N ALA A 93 -0.18 -8.28 2.01
CA ALA A 93 -1.53 -7.77 2.23
C ALA A 93 -2.53 -8.22 1.15
N GLY A 94 -2.06 -8.49 -0.07
CA GLY A 94 -2.87 -8.87 -1.22
C GLY A 94 -3.10 -10.37 -1.42
N ILE A 95 -2.51 -11.25 -0.60
CA ILE A 95 -2.57 -12.72 -0.81
C ILE A 95 -4.01 -13.22 -0.81
N ASN A 96 -4.81 -12.81 0.17
CA ASN A 96 -6.20 -13.25 0.32
C ASN A 96 -7.21 -12.36 -0.44
N SER A 97 -6.74 -11.49 -1.33
CA SER A 97 -7.57 -10.50 -2.03
C SER A 97 -8.76 -11.11 -2.78
N SER A 98 -8.55 -12.21 -3.51
CA SER A 98 -9.61 -12.89 -4.26
C SER A 98 -10.72 -13.42 -3.35
N LYS A 99 -10.35 -14.04 -2.21
CA LYS A 99 -11.30 -14.57 -1.23
C LYS A 99 -12.08 -13.43 -0.56
N ILE A 100 -11.39 -12.35 -0.19
CA ILE A 100 -12.03 -11.17 0.42
C ILE A 100 -13.03 -10.54 -0.56
N ARG A 101 -12.64 -10.31 -1.83
CA ARG A 101 -13.54 -9.77 -2.86
C ARG A 101 -14.78 -10.64 -3.06
N TYR A 102 -14.61 -11.95 -3.14
CA TYR A 102 -15.72 -12.89 -3.26
C TYR A 102 -16.71 -12.77 -2.10
N LEU A 103 -16.21 -12.74 -0.86
CA LEU A 103 -17.05 -12.64 0.34
C LEU A 103 -17.80 -11.31 0.44
N ILE A 104 -17.15 -10.19 0.06
CA ILE A 104 -17.80 -8.88 0.02
C ILE A 104 -18.97 -8.87 -0.96
N ILE A 105 -18.77 -9.43 -2.16
CA ILE A 105 -19.79 -9.52 -3.19
C ILE A 105 -20.93 -10.44 -2.73
N ALA A 106 -20.62 -11.65 -2.23
CA ALA A 106 -21.62 -12.60 -1.76
C ALA A 106 -22.48 -12.04 -0.60
N LYS A 107 -21.87 -11.29 0.33
CA LYS A 107 -22.59 -10.61 1.41
C LYS A 107 -23.50 -9.50 0.90
N SER A 108 -23.08 -8.76 -0.13
CA SER A 108 -23.91 -7.73 -0.77
C SER A 108 -25.18 -8.32 -1.37
N TYR A 109 -25.10 -9.47 -2.04
CA TYR A 109 -26.27 -10.16 -2.59
C TYR A 109 -27.24 -10.61 -1.50
N LYS A 110 -26.75 -11.19 -0.40
CA LYS A 110 -27.62 -11.64 0.71
C LYS A 110 -28.37 -10.50 1.40
N LYS A 111 -27.78 -9.30 1.46
CA LYS A 111 -28.42 -8.10 2.03
C LYS A 111 -29.52 -7.52 1.12
N GLN A 112 -29.46 -7.78 -0.17
CA GLN A 112 -30.40 -7.25 -1.16
C GLN A 112 -31.66 -8.11 -1.32
N SER A 113 -31.59 -9.37 -0.87
CA SER A 113 -32.70 -10.33 -0.87
C SER A 113 -33.46 -10.41 0.47
N ALA A 114 -33.12 -9.55 1.43
CA ALA A 114 -33.76 -9.43 2.75
C ALA A 114 -34.35 -8.02 2.89
#